data_AF-A0A954GYL9-F1
#
_entry.id   AF-A0A954GYL9-F1
#
_cell.length_a   1.000
_cell.length_b   1.000
_cell.length_c   1.000
_cell.angle_alpha   90.00
_cell.angle_beta   90.00
_cell.angle_gamma   90.00
#
_symmetry.space_group_name_H-M   'P 1'
#
loop_
_entity.id
_entity.type
_entity.pdbx_description
1 polymer ?
#
loop_
_entity_poly.entity_id
_entity_poly.type
_entity_poly.pdbx_seq_one_letter_code
_entity_poly.pdbx_strand_id
1 'polypeptide(L)'
;QRLFVCCTGCVDAVKANPAKYATSRPKVEVARMTKDDAPLIAKQARCPVMDESLGSMGQPIKLLVGGKSLYLCCKGCIKKVQAEPEKYLAMVYGNPTTVANGTEQVRPGVFKITAADQPFIAAQKRCPVMDEPLNAMGGPYKVNANGKAVYICCPGCAKKIAAEPQKWLAVLASQGVNAPTLK
;
A
#
# COMPACT_ATOMS: atom_id res chain seq x y z
N GLN A 1 -21.11 5.18 5.63
CA GLN A 1 -20.90 4.01 6.51
C GLN A 1 -21.46 4.37 7.89
N ARG A 2 -22.37 3.57 8.48
CA ARG A 2 -22.80 3.76 9.88
C ARG A 2 -21.85 2.95 10.77
N LEU A 3 -21.20 3.61 11.72
CA LEU A 3 -20.27 2.99 12.66
C LEU A 3 -20.95 2.89 14.02
N PHE A 4 -21.16 1.68 14.52
CA PHE A 4 -21.76 1.45 15.83
C PHE A 4 -20.65 1.29 16.86
N VAL A 5 -20.73 2.07 17.92
CA VAL A 5 -19.76 2.04 19.04
C VAL A 5 -20.45 1.53 20.29
N CYS A 6 -19.72 0.73 21.07
CA CYS A 6 -20.24 0.03 22.25
C CYS A 6 -20.51 0.97 23.44
N CYS A 7 -19.71 2.05 23.58
CA CYS A 7 -19.75 2.97 24.73
C CYS A 7 -19.51 4.42 24.31
N THR A 8 -19.89 5.37 25.17
CA THR A 8 -19.65 6.81 25.00
C THR A 8 -18.16 7.14 24.83
N GLY A 9 -17.25 6.51 25.57
CA GLY A 9 -15.81 6.71 25.38
C GLY A 9 -15.29 6.31 24.00
N CYS A 10 -15.94 5.35 23.33
CA CYS A 10 -15.61 4.99 21.94
C CYS A 10 -16.15 6.00 20.93
N VAL A 11 -17.19 6.78 21.28
CA VAL A 11 -17.68 7.90 20.43
C VAL A 11 -16.60 8.96 20.30
N ASP A 12 -15.94 9.32 21.41
CA ASP A 12 -14.92 10.37 21.43
C ASP A 12 -13.67 9.95 20.66
N ALA A 13 -13.27 8.68 20.77
CA ALA A 13 -12.17 8.12 19.97
C ALA A 13 -12.46 8.13 18.47
N VAL A 14 -13.70 7.86 18.06
CA VAL A 14 -14.12 7.92 16.64
C VAL A 14 -14.20 9.36 16.14
N LYS A 15 -14.67 10.30 16.96
CA LYS A 15 -14.67 11.74 16.64
C LYS A 15 -13.27 12.31 16.53
N ALA A 16 -12.32 11.84 17.35
CA ALA A 16 -10.94 12.29 17.32
C ALA A 16 -10.17 11.80 16.09
N ASN A 17 -10.50 10.63 15.54
CA ASN A 17 -9.84 10.09 14.34
C ASN A 17 -10.84 9.38 13.40
N PRO A 18 -11.78 10.11 12.79
CA PRO A 18 -12.83 9.52 11.96
C PRO A 18 -12.23 8.82 10.74
N ALA A 19 -11.14 9.33 10.16
CA ALA A 19 -10.46 8.71 9.02
C ALA A 19 -9.95 7.29 9.30
N LYS A 20 -9.53 6.99 10.54
CA LYS A 20 -9.10 5.64 10.95
C LYS A 20 -10.24 4.62 10.97
N TYR A 21 -11.47 5.09 11.17
CA TYR A 21 -12.65 4.23 11.31
C TYR A 21 -13.63 4.37 10.14
N ALA A 22 -13.40 5.31 9.23
CA ALA A 22 -14.23 5.61 8.07
C ALA A 22 -13.87 4.77 6.84
N THR A 23 -12.66 4.18 6.77
CA THR A 23 -12.32 3.21 5.73
C THR A 23 -13.19 1.98 5.90
N SER A 24 -14.08 1.74 4.94
CA SER A 24 -14.82 0.48 4.83
C SER A 24 -13.80 -0.66 4.90
N ARG A 25 -13.86 -1.48 5.96
CA ARG A 25 -12.94 -2.61 6.12
C ARG A 25 -12.98 -3.43 4.84
N PRO A 26 -11.83 -3.68 4.17
CA PRO A 26 -11.81 -4.53 3.00
C PRO A 26 -12.42 -5.88 3.38
N LYS A 27 -13.32 -6.38 2.53
CA LYS A 27 -14.01 -7.65 2.77
C LYS A 27 -12.94 -8.75 2.88
N VAL A 28 -12.94 -9.44 4.01
CA VAL A 28 -12.06 -10.57 4.28
C VAL A 28 -12.86 -11.83 4.10
N GLU A 29 -12.54 -12.61 3.06
CA GLU A 29 -13.21 -13.86 2.75
C GLU A 29 -12.25 -15.02 2.95
N VAL A 30 -12.72 -16.09 3.58
CA VAL A 30 -11.93 -17.32 3.71
C VAL A 30 -12.14 -18.13 2.43
N ALA A 31 -11.07 -18.36 1.68
CA ALA A 31 -11.08 -19.16 0.47
C ALA A 31 -10.45 -20.54 0.75
N ARG A 32 -10.86 -21.55 -0.02
CA ARG A 32 -10.18 -22.85 0.01
C ARG A 32 -8.80 -22.70 -0.62
N MET A 33 -7.78 -23.17 0.09
CA MET A 33 -6.44 -23.33 -0.47
C MET A 33 -6.48 -24.38 -1.58
N THR A 34 -5.78 -24.12 -2.68
CA THR A 34 -5.55 -25.05 -3.78
C THR A 34 -4.06 -25.36 -3.90
N LYS A 35 -3.68 -26.41 -4.64
CA LYS A 35 -2.25 -26.76 -4.82
C LYS A 35 -1.46 -25.63 -5.51
N ASP A 36 -2.12 -24.83 -6.35
CA ASP A 36 -1.54 -23.67 -7.02
C ASP A 36 -1.12 -22.53 -6.06
N ASP A 37 -1.57 -22.58 -4.80
CA ASP A 37 -1.20 -21.61 -3.77
C ASP A 37 0.15 -21.94 -3.09
N ALA A 38 0.70 -23.14 -3.30
CA ALA A 38 1.98 -23.57 -2.73
C ALA A 38 3.15 -22.57 -2.92
N PRO A 39 3.41 -22.01 -4.12
CA PRO A 39 4.47 -21.02 -4.30
C PRO A 39 4.21 -19.71 -3.53
N LEU A 40 2.95 -19.30 -3.38
CA LEU A 40 2.58 -18.09 -2.65
C LEU A 40 2.74 -18.28 -1.13
N ILE A 41 2.40 -19.47 -0.62
CA ILE A 41 2.63 -19.86 0.77
C ILE A 41 4.12 -19.91 1.07
N ALA A 42 4.92 -20.54 0.20
CA ALA A 42 6.36 -20.60 0.34
C ALA A 42 7.00 -19.20 0.28
N LYS A 43 6.49 -18.31 -0.57
CA LYS A 43 6.92 -16.91 -0.64
C LYS A 43 6.61 -16.13 0.62
N GLN A 44 5.43 -16.36 1.22
CA GLN A 44 5.08 -15.73 2.48
C GLN A 44 5.89 -16.32 3.65
N ALA A 45 6.15 -17.63 3.64
CA ALA A 45 6.92 -18.44 4.59
C ALA A 45 6.42 -18.43 6.05
N ARG A 46 6.04 -17.27 6.60
CA ARG A 46 5.60 -17.07 7.98
C ARG A 46 4.20 -16.47 8.09
N CYS A 47 3.54 -16.75 9.20
CA CYS A 47 2.23 -16.23 9.54
C CYS A 47 2.38 -14.77 10.03
N PRO A 48 1.73 -13.78 9.41
CA PRO A 48 1.88 -12.36 9.77
C PRO A 48 1.26 -12.01 11.14
N VAL A 49 0.56 -12.96 11.77
CA VAL A 49 -0.11 -12.77 13.06
C VAL A 49 0.73 -13.29 14.22
N MET A 50 1.47 -14.38 14.01
CA MET A 50 2.20 -15.14 15.04
C MET A 50 3.68 -15.34 14.71
N ASP A 51 4.14 -14.87 13.55
CA ASP A 51 5.48 -15.05 12.98
C ASP A 51 5.98 -16.51 12.87
N GLU A 52 5.10 -17.49 13.07
CA GLU A 52 5.37 -18.92 12.89
C GLU A 52 5.37 -19.33 11.42
N SER A 53 6.15 -20.38 11.09
CA SER A 53 6.20 -20.94 9.74
C SER A 53 4.83 -21.48 9.29
N LEU A 54 4.43 -21.10 8.08
CA LEU A 54 3.21 -21.63 7.45
C LEU A 54 3.42 -23.11 7.11
N GLY A 55 2.58 -23.98 7.68
CA GLY A 55 2.68 -25.43 7.51
C GLY A 55 3.03 -26.20 8.79
N SER A 56 3.62 -25.53 9.79
CA SER A 56 3.99 -26.19 11.07
C SER A 56 2.78 -26.66 11.87
N MET A 57 1.62 -26.02 11.68
CA MET A 57 0.36 -26.32 12.37
C MET A 57 -0.69 -26.98 11.44
N GLY A 58 -0.24 -27.56 10.32
CA GLY A 58 -1.11 -28.16 9.30
C GLY A 58 -1.35 -27.26 8.09
N GLN A 59 -2.44 -27.51 7.35
CA GLN A 59 -2.73 -26.80 6.10
C GLN A 59 -2.99 -25.30 6.34
N PRO A 60 -2.22 -24.39 5.71
CA PRO A 60 -2.44 -22.95 5.82
C PRO A 60 -3.82 -22.54 5.29
N ILE A 61 -4.39 -21.51 5.92
CA ILE A 61 -5.70 -20.97 5.56
C ILE A 61 -5.51 -19.77 4.63
N LYS A 62 -6.12 -19.83 3.45
CA LYS A 62 -6.12 -18.73 2.47
C LYS A 62 -7.25 -17.75 2.79
N LEU A 63 -6.89 -16.48 3.00
CA LEU A 63 -7.81 -15.36 3.15
C LEU A 63 -7.67 -14.45 1.93
N LEU A 64 -8.78 -14.09 1.32
CA LEU A 64 -8.83 -13.03 0.31
C LEU A 64 -9.16 -11.72 1.02
N VAL A 65 -8.20 -10.80 1.02
CA VAL A 65 -8.34 -9.47 1.62
C VAL A 65 -8.21 -8.46 0.48
N GLY A 66 -9.32 -7.82 0.09
CA GLY A 66 -9.31 -6.84 -1.00
C GLY A 66 -8.76 -7.38 -2.33
N GLY A 67 -8.96 -8.68 -2.61
CA GLY A 67 -8.48 -9.35 -3.82
C GLY A 67 -7.05 -9.89 -3.77
N LYS A 68 -6.35 -9.79 -2.63
CA LYS A 68 -5.02 -10.39 -2.42
C LYS A 68 -5.10 -11.59 -1.49
N SER A 69 -4.29 -12.62 -1.73
CA SER A 69 -4.27 -13.86 -0.94
C SER A 69 -3.31 -13.76 0.26
N LEU A 70 -3.85 -13.77 1.46
CA LEU A 70 -3.10 -13.81 2.71
C LEU A 70 -3.18 -15.23 3.29
N TYR A 71 -2.07 -15.82 3.69
CA TYR A 71 -2.06 -17.16 4.28
C TYR A 71 -1.88 -17.09 5.80
N LEU A 72 -2.61 -17.91 6.55
CA LEU A 72 -2.54 -17.97 8.01
C LEU A 72 -2.23 -19.39 8.49
N CYS A 73 -1.54 -19.50 9.63
CA CYS A 73 -1.24 -20.78 10.24
C CYS A 73 -2.47 -21.48 10.84
N CYS A 74 -3.47 -20.74 11.32
CA CYS A 74 -4.63 -21.31 12.00
C CYS A 74 -5.91 -20.44 11.91
N LYS A 75 -7.07 -21.04 12.19
CA LYS A 75 -8.37 -20.35 12.18
C LYS A 75 -8.45 -19.23 13.22
N GLY A 76 -7.71 -19.34 14.32
CA GLY A 76 -7.65 -18.33 15.38
C GLY A 76 -7.13 -16.98 14.89
N CYS A 77 -6.28 -16.97 13.86
CA CYS A 77 -5.72 -15.75 13.30
C CYS A 77 -6.70 -14.97 12.40
N ILE A 78 -7.81 -15.59 11.95
CA ILE A 78 -8.78 -14.97 11.03
C ILE A 78 -9.40 -13.72 11.66
N LYS A 79 -9.82 -13.80 12.93
CA LYS A 79 -10.45 -12.66 13.63
C LYS A 79 -9.50 -11.47 13.74
N LYS A 80 -8.19 -11.72 13.97
CA LYS A 80 -7.17 -10.67 14.00
C LYS A 80 -7.03 -10.00 12.64
N VAL A 81 -6.94 -10.78 11.57
CA VAL A 81 -6.91 -10.24 10.20
C VAL A 81 -8.19 -9.48 9.84
N GLN A 82 -9.36 -9.97 10.24
CA GLN A 82 -10.63 -9.25 10.03
C GLN A 82 -10.72 -7.93 10.81
N ALA A 83 -10.01 -7.83 11.94
CA ALA A 83 -9.94 -6.60 12.73
C ALA A 83 -9.02 -5.55 12.08
N GLU A 84 -7.86 -5.96 11.56
CA GLU A 84 -6.86 -5.07 10.95
C GLU A 84 -6.34 -5.59 9.59
N PRO A 85 -7.20 -5.75 8.57
CA PRO A 85 -6.83 -6.44 7.33
C PRO A 85 -5.70 -5.75 6.56
N GLU A 86 -5.69 -4.42 6.53
CA GLU A 86 -4.69 -3.62 5.84
C GLU A 86 -3.29 -3.79 6.44
N LYS A 87 -3.20 -3.87 7.77
CA LYS A 87 -1.94 -4.05 8.51
C LYS A 87 -1.28 -5.39 8.15
N TYR A 88 -2.05 -6.47 8.20
CA TYR A 88 -1.52 -7.81 7.90
C TYR A 88 -1.22 -8.00 6.41
N LEU A 89 -2.01 -7.36 5.53
CA LEU A 89 -1.73 -7.36 4.10
C LEU A 89 -0.42 -6.63 3.79
N ALA A 90 -0.17 -5.48 4.43
CA ALA A 90 1.08 -4.74 4.30
C ALA A 90 2.29 -5.53 4.83
N MET A 91 2.12 -6.33 5.90
CA MET A 91 3.18 -7.21 6.41
C MET A 91 3.56 -8.32 5.42
N VAL A 92 2.58 -8.91 4.71
CA VAL A 92 2.83 -10.03 3.79
C VAL A 92 3.30 -9.57 2.41
N TYR A 93 2.68 -8.53 1.88
CA TYR A 93 2.97 -8.06 0.52
C TYR A 93 4.03 -6.97 0.46
N GLY A 94 4.49 -6.49 1.63
CA GLY A 94 5.18 -5.21 1.71
C GLY A 94 4.24 -4.08 1.30
N ASN A 95 4.71 -2.83 1.41
CA ASN A 95 4.06 -1.71 0.72
C ASN A 95 3.75 -2.15 -0.72
N PRO A 96 2.57 -1.83 -1.28
CA PRO A 96 2.30 -2.10 -2.68
C PRO A 96 3.54 -1.70 -3.49
N THR A 97 3.99 -2.48 -4.46
CA THR A 97 5.15 -2.12 -5.30
C THR A 97 4.68 -1.66 -6.67
N THR A 98 3.37 -1.60 -6.87
CA THR A 98 2.75 -1.25 -8.14
C THR A 98 1.63 -0.26 -7.93
N VAL A 99 1.58 0.76 -8.77
CA VAL A 99 0.46 1.72 -8.83
C VAL A 99 -0.14 1.73 -10.22
N ALA A 100 -1.44 2.00 -10.30
CA ALA A 100 -2.12 2.13 -11.58
C ALA A 100 -1.49 3.27 -12.38
N ASN A 101 -1.33 3.05 -13.68
CA ASN A 101 -0.98 4.11 -14.61
C ASN A 101 -2.02 5.24 -14.51
N GLY A 102 -1.56 6.49 -14.45
CA GLY A 102 -2.46 7.62 -14.25
C GLY A 102 -3.38 7.79 -15.45
N THR A 103 -4.68 7.90 -15.22
CA THR A 103 -5.66 8.16 -16.30
C THR A 103 -5.91 9.66 -16.49
N GLU A 104 -5.74 10.46 -15.43
CA GLU A 104 -5.98 11.90 -15.44
C GLU A 104 -4.66 12.68 -15.48
N GLN A 105 -4.35 13.27 -16.64
CA GLN A 105 -3.15 14.08 -16.86
C GLN A 105 -3.42 15.56 -16.56
N VAL A 106 -2.60 16.16 -15.69
CA VAL A 106 -2.61 17.63 -15.43
C VAL A 106 -1.75 18.35 -16.46
N ARG A 107 -0.68 17.70 -16.92
CA ARG A 107 0.22 18.11 -18.00
C ARG A 107 0.76 16.86 -18.71
N PRO A 108 1.33 16.98 -19.92
CA PRO A 108 1.94 15.84 -20.60
C PRO A 108 2.95 15.13 -19.69
N GLY A 109 2.70 13.85 -19.36
CA GLY A 109 3.56 13.05 -18.48
C GLY A 109 3.42 13.33 -16.98
N VAL A 110 2.46 14.16 -16.56
CA VAL A 110 2.13 14.47 -15.16
C VAL A 110 0.71 14.07 -14.86
N PHE A 111 0.54 13.14 -13.93
CA PHE A 111 -0.73 12.56 -13.57
C PHE A 111 -1.16 12.97 -12.16
N LYS A 112 -2.47 13.06 -11.94
CA LYS A 112 -2.99 13.19 -10.58
C LYS A 112 -2.73 11.90 -9.78
N ILE A 113 -2.49 12.09 -8.50
CA ILE A 113 -2.38 10.98 -7.53
C ILE A 113 -3.77 10.42 -7.21
N THR A 114 -3.80 9.15 -6.85
CA THR A 114 -5.00 8.43 -6.42
C THR A 114 -4.85 7.94 -4.98
N ALA A 115 -5.92 7.44 -4.37
CA ALA A 115 -5.84 6.86 -3.03
C ALA A 115 -4.83 5.70 -2.93
N ALA A 116 -4.60 4.96 -4.02
CA ALA A 116 -3.60 3.88 -4.08
C ALA A 116 -2.15 4.39 -4.01
N ASP A 117 -1.91 5.66 -4.34
CA ASP A 117 -0.58 6.29 -4.32
C ASP A 117 -0.16 6.77 -2.91
N GLN A 118 -1.12 6.92 -1.98
CA GLN A 118 -0.88 7.40 -0.61
C GLN A 118 0.23 6.66 0.17
N PRO A 119 0.29 5.31 0.22
CA PRO A 119 1.37 4.63 0.93
C PRO A 119 2.76 4.94 0.35
N PHE A 120 2.85 5.22 -0.94
CA PHE A 120 4.11 5.57 -1.62
C PHE A 120 4.50 7.01 -1.43
N ILE A 121 3.53 7.92 -1.46
CA ILE A 121 3.72 9.32 -1.12
C ILE A 121 4.21 9.43 0.33
N ALA A 122 3.61 8.67 1.24
CA ALA A 122 4.01 8.60 2.64
C ALA A 122 5.36 7.92 2.87
N ALA A 123 5.75 6.98 1.99
CA ALA A 123 7.09 6.40 2.01
C ALA A 123 8.14 7.38 1.47
N GLN A 124 7.82 8.11 0.40
CA GLN A 124 8.73 9.04 -0.25
C GLN A 124 8.92 10.33 0.56
N LYS A 125 7.82 10.95 1.04
CA LYS A 125 7.71 12.20 1.81
C LYS A 125 8.29 13.47 1.16
N ARG A 126 9.41 13.36 0.46
CA ARG A 126 10.19 14.45 -0.15
C ARG A 126 10.22 14.35 -1.67
N CYS A 127 10.32 15.49 -2.33
CA CYS A 127 10.49 15.59 -3.77
C CYS A 127 11.95 15.25 -4.14
N PRO A 128 12.22 14.30 -5.04
CA PRO A 128 13.60 13.92 -5.38
C PRO A 128 14.36 15.03 -6.12
N VAL A 129 13.65 16.04 -6.64
CA VAL A 129 14.26 17.13 -7.41
C VAL A 129 14.69 18.30 -6.52
N MET A 130 13.90 18.62 -5.50
CA MET A 130 14.09 19.81 -4.65
C MET A 130 14.32 19.46 -3.17
N ASP A 131 14.26 18.17 -2.80
CA ASP A 131 14.30 17.65 -1.42
C ASP A 131 13.26 18.24 -0.44
N GLU A 132 12.31 19.01 -0.96
CA GLU A 132 11.20 19.61 -0.23
C GLU A 132 10.04 18.63 0.00
N PRO A 133 9.18 18.86 1.01
CA PRO A 133 7.99 18.06 1.24
C PRO A 133 7.06 18.03 0.00
N LEU A 134 6.52 16.86 -0.32
CA LEU A 134 5.64 16.69 -1.49
C LEU A 134 4.37 17.56 -1.45
N ASN A 135 3.96 18.01 -0.28
CA ASN A 135 2.79 18.87 -0.04
C ASN A 135 3.11 20.37 0.04
N ALA A 136 4.37 20.79 -0.05
CA ALA A 136 4.77 22.19 0.16
C ALA A 136 4.32 23.14 -0.97
N MET A 137 4.25 22.65 -2.21
CA MET A 137 4.12 23.49 -3.43
C MET A 137 2.88 23.12 -4.27
N GLY A 138 1.80 22.67 -3.62
CA GLY A 138 0.55 22.30 -4.29
C GLY A 138 0.52 20.88 -4.88
N GLY A 139 1.47 20.02 -4.47
CA GLY A 139 1.52 18.58 -4.77
C GLY A 139 0.89 17.71 -3.67
N PRO A 140 0.85 16.38 -3.82
CA PRO A 140 1.70 15.55 -4.70
C PRO A 140 1.14 15.28 -6.11
N TYR A 141 2.03 15.23 -7.10
CA TYR A 141 1.74 14.77 -8.47
C TYR A 141 2.54 13.50 -8.79
N LYS A 142 2.02 12.66 -9.68
CA LYS A 142 2.66 11.42 -10.14
C LYS A 142 3.27 11.62 -11.52
N VAL A 143 4.52 11.21 -11.70
CA VAL A 143 5.24 11.23 -13.00
C VAL A 143 5.73 9.84 -13.33
N ASN A 144 5.61 9.45 -14.60
CA ASN A 144 6.16 8.21 -15.09
C ASN A 144 7.65 8.40 -15.42
N ALA A 145 8.52 7.68 -14.70
CA ALA A 145 9.94 7.55 -14.96
C ALA A 145 10.25 6.10 -15.34
N ASN A 146 10.33 5.82 -16.64
CA ASN A 146 10.68 4.49 -17.18
C ASN A 146 9.83 3.34 -16.62
N GLY A 147 8.50 3.52 -16.59
CA GLY A 147 7.57 2.51 -16.05
C GLY A 147 7.53 2.47 -14.53
N LYS A 148 8.11 3.46 -13.83
CA LYS A 148 7.99 3.63 -12.39
C LYS A 148 7.34 4.97 -12.06
N ALA A 149 6.58 5.03 -10.97
CA ALA A 149 5.94 6.23 -10.48
C ALA A 149 6.87 6.99 -9.54
N VAL A 150 7.14 8.25 -9.90
CA VAL A 150 7.88 9.21 -9.09
C VAL A 150 6.92 10.31 -8.66
N TYR A 151 6.88 10.62 -7.36
CA TYR A 151 6.03 11.69 -6.86
C TYR A 151 6.80 13.01 -6.79
N ILE A 152 6.15 14.12 -7.14
CA ILE A 152 6.75 15.46 -7.11
C ILE A 152 5.83 16.49 -6.47
N CYS A 153 6.43 17.52 -5.88
CA CYS A 153 5.72 18.62 -5.23
C CYS A 153 5.06 19.59 -6.22
N CYS A 154 5.56 19.71 -7.44
CA CYS A 154 5.02 20.62 -8.45
C CYS A 154 5.19 20.06 -9.88
N PRO A 155 4.29 20.39 -10.83
CA PRO A 155 4.38 19.88 -12.20
C PRO A 155 5.58 20.43 -12.99
N GLY A 156 6.28 21.46 -12.48
CA GLY A 156 7.46 22.05 -13.12
C GLY A 156 8.65 21.09 -13.20
N CYS A 157 8.78 20.17 -12.24
CA CYS A 157 9.89 19.22 -12.16
C CYS A 157 9.73 18.01 -13.10
N ALA A 158 8.55 17.79 -13.68
CA ALA A 158 8.25 16.60 -14.46
C ALA A 158 9.12 16.46 -15.72
N LYS A 159 9.42 17.56 -16.41
CA LYS A 159 10.28 17.54 -17.61
C LYS A 159 11.68 17.00 -17.30
N LYS A 160 12.26 17.37 -16.15
CA LYS A 160 13.57 16.86 -15.71
C LYS A 160 13.53 15.36 -15.42
N ILE A 161 12.42 14.88 -14.86
CA ILE A 161 12.23 13.46 -14.56
C ILE A 161 12.03 12.63 -15.83
N ALA A 162 11.26 13.15 -16.80
CA ALA A 162 11.07 12.52 -18.09
C ALA A 162 12.36 12.48 -18.92
N ALA A 163 13.22 13.51 -18.80
CA ALA A 163 14.50 13.57 -19.50
C ALA A 163 15.56 12.63 -18.90
N GLU A 164 15.62 12.51 -17.57
CA GLU A 164 16.65 11.71 -16.87
C GLU A 164 16.04 10.70 -15.87
N PRO A 165 15.14 9.79 -16.28
CA PRO A 165 14.38 8.95 -15.36
C PRO A 165 15.25 8.07 -14.46
N GLN A 166 16.33 7.51 -15.01
CA GLN A 166 17.26 6.66 -14.26
C GLN A 166 17.99 7.41 -13.14
N LYS A 167 18.38 8.66 -13.38
CA LYS A 167 19.04 9.51 -12.39
C LYS A 167 18.14 9.77 -11.19
N TRP A 168 16.89 10.12 -11.42
CA TRP A 168 15.95 10.40 -10.33
C TRP A 168 15.52 9.14 -9.58
N LEU A 169 15.44 7.99 -10.26
CA LEU A 169 15.24 6.70 -9.61
C LEU A 169 16.43 6.33 -8.71
N ALA A 170 17.66 6.64 -9.13
CA ALA A 170 18.85 6.46 -8.29
C ALA A 170 18.85 7.41 -7.08
N VAL A 171 18.43 8.68 -7.25
CA VAL A 171 18.27 9.62 -6.12
C VAL A 171 17.24 9.09 -5.13
N LEU A 172 16.07 8.62 -5.59
CA LEU A 172 15.06 8.02 -4.72
C LEU A 172 15.60 6.80 -3.96
N ALA A 173 16.34 5.93 -4.66
CA ALA A 173 16.98 4.78 -4.03
C ALA A 173 18.00 5.20 -2.95
N SER A 174 18.77 6.27 -3.20
CA SER A 174 19.71 6.83 -2.22
C SER A 174 19.00 7.45 -1.00
N GLN A 175 17.76 7.91 -1.17
CA GLN A 175 16.89 8.38 -0.09
C GLN A 175 16.16 7.23 0.63
N GLY A 176 16.45 5.97 0.29
CA GLY A 176 15.77 4.80 0.86
C GLY A 176 14.33 4.62 0.36
N VAL A 177 13.96 5.29 -0.72
CA VAL A 177 12.61 5.27 -1.29
C VAL A 177 12.59 4.40 -2.55
N ASN A 178 11.80 3.35 -2.54
CA ASN A 178 11.58 2.52 -3.73
C ASN A 178 10.37 3.04 -4.53
N ALA A 179 10.63 3.46 -5.76
CA ALA A 179 9.59 3.91 -6.67
C ALA A 179 8.70 2.73 -7.11
N PRO A 180 7.36 2.82 -6.96
CA PRO A 180 6.44 1.81 -7.49
C PRO A 180 6.58 1.63 -8.98
N THR A 181 6.36 0.43 -9.47
CA THR A 181 6.20 0.14 -10.89
C THR A 181 4.78 0.50 -11.34
N LEU A 182 4.66 1.19 -12.47
CA LEU A 182 3.37 1.50 -13.08
C LEU A 182 2.82 0.25 -13.76
N LYS A 183 1.55 -0.07 -13.50
CA LYS A 183 0.83 -1.18 -14.13
C LYS A 183 -0.41 -0.68 -14.87
#